data_AF-A0A534U125-F1
#
_entry.id   AF-A0A534U125-F1
#
_cell.length_a   1.000
_cell.length_b   1.000
_cell.length_c   1.000
_cell.angle_alpha   90.00
_cell.angle_beta   90.00
_cell.angle_gamma   90.00
#
_symmetry.space_group_name_H-M   'P 1'
#
loop_
_entity.id
_entity.type
_entity.pdbx_description
1 polymer ?
#
loop_
_entity_poly.entity_id
_entity_poly.type
_entity_poly.pdbx_seq_one_letter_code
_entity_poly.pdbx_strand_id
1 'polypeptide(L)'
;MLRITDIMRVTADCRTTWALRLEGTLKDQWVGELRRSWRRIRAIAAGRPIRVELADVCFVDAAGKLLLTEMYRDGVEIVANDCLAAAIRDEIVDRSNRDRRGR
;
A
#
# COMPACT_ATOMS: atom_id res chain seq x y z
N MET A 1 -4.44 14.26 -8.20
CA MET A 1 -5.42 13.18 -8.49
C MET A 1 -4.70 11.87 -8.29
N LEU A 2 -5.34 10.85 -7.72
CA LEU A 2 -4.74 9.52 -7.52
C LEU A 2 -5.35 8.54 -8.53
N ARG A 3 -4.51 7.69 -9.12
CA ARG A 3 -4.94 6.52 -9.89
C ARG A 3 -4.62 5.27 -9.07
N ILE A 4 -5.60 4.39 -8.93
CA ILE A 4 -5.49 3.11 -8.23
C ILE A 4 -5.78 2.03 -9.26
N THR A 5 -4.82 1.14 -9.47
CA THR A 5 -4.95 0.01 -10.41
C THR A 5 -4.78 -1.30 -9.64
N ASP A 6 -5.80 -2.14 -9.73
CA ASP A 6 -5.79 -3.48 -9.15
C ASP A 6 -5.17 -4.44 -10.16
N ILE A 7 -4.06 -5.10 -9.79
CA ILE A 7 -3.33 -6.01 -10.67
C ILE A 7 -3.23 -7.37 -9.98
N MET A 8 -3.78 -8.40 -10.62
CA MET A 8 -3.56 -9.78 -10.21
C MET A 8 -2.34 -10.32 -10.98
N ARG A 9 -1.31 -10.74 -10.26
CA ARG A 9 -0.13 -11.39 -10.84
C ARG A 9 -0.15 -12.89 -10.53
N VAL A 10 0.05 -13.70 -11.55
CA VAL A 10 0.27 -15.16 -11.42
C VAL A 10 1.73 -15.42 -11.74
N THR A 11 2.45 -16.03 -10.81
CA THR A 11 3.86 -16.42 -10.99
C THR A 11 3.95 -17.80 -11.63
N ALA A 12 5.13 -18.16 -12.15
CA ALA A 12 5.35 -19.43 -12.86
C ALA A 12 5.11 -20.68 -11.99
N ASP A 13 5.22 -20.56 -10.66
CA ASP A 13 4.86 -21.58 -9.67
C ASP A 13 3.36 -21.59 -9.32
N CYS A 14 2.52 -20.98 -10.16
CA CYS A 14 1.06 -20.85 -9.99
C CYS A 14 0.61 -20.11 -8.71
N ARG A 15 1.51 -19.41 -8.01
CA ARG A 15 1.11 -18.52 -6.91
C ARG A 15 0.45 -17.27 -7.47
N THR A 16 -0.62 -16.84 -6.82
CA THR A 16 -1.33 -15.62 -7.19
C THR A 16 -1.11 -14.56 -6.11
N THR A 17 -0.67 -13.39 -6.51
CA THR A 17 -0.46 -12.22 -5.66
C THR A 17 -1.28 -11.05 -6.18
N TRP A 18 -1.85 -10.27 -5.27
CA TRP A 18 -2.55 -9.04 -5.61
C TRP A 18 -1.64 -7.83 -5.43
N ALA A 19 -1.73 -6.87 -6.35
CA ALA A 19 -1.00 -5.62 -6.28
C ALA A 19 -1.96 -4.43 -6.45
N LEU A 20 -1.84 -3.46 -5.56
CA LEU A 20 -2.48 -2.15 -5.65
C LEU A 20 -1.44 -1.15 -6.13
N ARG A 21 -1.50 -0.76 -7.41
CA ARG A 21 -0.59 0.23 -7.96
C ARG A 21 -1.18 1.63 -7.79
N LEU A 22 -0.40 2.51 -7.16
CA LEU A 22 -0.77 3.88 -6.84
C LEU A 22 0.10 4.85 -7.66
N GLU A 23 -0.55 5.79 -8.33
CA GLU A 23 0.10 6.84 -9.13
C GLU A 23 -0.56 8.19 -8.81
N GLY A 24 0.24 9.23 -8.55
CA GLY A 24 -0.21 10.58 -8.24
C GLY A 24 -0.13 10.94 -6.75
N THR A 25 -1.22 11.44 -6.18
CA THR A 25 -1.20 12.01 -4.81
C THR A 25 -2.22 11.36 -3.90
N LEU A 26 -1.75 10.70 -2.84
CA LEU A 26 -2.61 10.05 -1.84
C LEU A 26 -2.95 11.05 -0.73
N LYS A 27 -4.04 11.80 -0.94
CA LYS A 27 -4.56 12.76 0.04
C LYS A 27 -6.09 12.83 0.04
N ASP A 28 -6.66 13.34 1.12
CA ASP A 28 -8.09 13.64 1.25
C ASP A 28 -8.97 12.42 0.86
N GLN A 29 -9.87 12.60 -0.11
CA GLN A 29 -10.80 11.58 -0.61
C GLN A 29 -10.13 10.30 -1.11
N TRP A 30 -8.87 10.37 -1.58
CA TRP A 30 -8.16 9.24 -2.17
C TRP A 30 -7.72 8.22 -1.11
N VAL A 31 -7.56 8.66 0.13
CA VAL A 31 -7.33 7.76 1.27
C VAL A 31 -8.54 6.85 1.48
N GLY A 32 -9.75 7.41 1.36
CA GLY A 32 -10.99 6.65 1.45
C GLY A 32 -11.14 5.64 0.31
N GLU A 33 -10.79 6.02 -0.92
CA GLU A 33 -10.86 5.11 -2.06
C GLU A 33 -9.82 3.98 -1.95
N LEU A 34 -8.58 4.28 -1.58
CA LEU A 34 -7.56 3.26 -1.34
C LEU A 34 -7.98 2.25 -0.27
N ARG A 35 -8.58 2.73 0.83
CA ARG A 35 -9.11 1.86 1.89
C ARG A 35 -10.22 0.95 1.37
N ARG A 36 -11.10 1.44 0.51
CA ARG A 36 -12.15 0.62 -0.13
C ARG A 36 -11.56 -0.45 -1.05
N SER A 37 -10.64 -0.08 -1.94
CA SER A 37 -9.99 -1.02 -2.85
C SER A 37 -9.20 -2.09 -2.10
N TRP A 38 -8.44 -1.70 -1.07
CA TRP A 38 -7.74 -2.66 -0.22
C TRP A 38 -8.67 -3.67 0.46
N ARG A 39 -9.77 -3.21 1.07
CA ARG A 39 -10.75 -4.13 1.70
C ARG A 39 -11.39 -5.08 0.69
N ARG A 40 -11.72 -4.59 -0.52
CA ARG A 40 -12.23 -5.42 -1.62
C ARG A 40 -11.23 -6.51 -2.00
N ILE A 41 -9.98 -6.13 -2.27
CA ILE A 41 -8.93 -7.09 -2.63
C ILE A 41 -8.69 -8.08 -1.49
N ARG A 42 -8.64 -7.62 -0.24
CA ARG A 42 -8.42 -8.50 0.91
C ARG A 42 -9.50 -9.57 1.05
N ALA A 43 -10.75 -9.23 0.75
CA ALA A 43 -11.85 -10.20 0.74
C ALA A 43 -11.69 -11.26 -0.37
N ILE A 44 -11.19 -10.85 -1.54
CA ILE A 44 -11.01 -11.73 -2.71
C ILE A 44 -9.72 -12.54 -2.64
N ALA A 45 -8.68 -12.00 -1.98
CA ALA A 45 -7.36 -12.60 -1.92
C ALA A 45 -7.33 -13.92 -1.14
N ALA A 46 -8.31 -14.19 -0.26
CA ALA A 46 -8.41 -15.44 0.51
C ALA A 46 -7.08 -15.86 1.18
N GLY A 47 -6.35 -14.89 1.75
CA GLY A 47 -5.05 -15.11 2.40
C GLY A 47 -3.83 -15.06 1.48
N ARG A 48 -4.01 -14.82 0.17
CA ARG A 48 -2.91 -14.56 -0.76
C ARG A 48 -2.19 -13.25 -0.43
N PRO A 49 -0.87 -13.15 -0.71
CA PRO A 49 -0.12 -11.93 -0.50
C PRO A 49 -0.73 -10.74 -1.27
N ILE A 50 -0.73 -9.59 -0.60
CA ILE A 50 -1.13 -8.31 -1.18
C ILE A 50 0.08 -7.39 -1.09
N ARG A 51 0.34 -6.65 -2.16
CA ARG A 51 1.33 -5.57 -2.16
C ARG A 51 0.70 -4.25 -2.60
N VAL A 52 1.28 -3.16 -2.15
CA VAL A 52 1.03 -1.80 -2.64
C VAL A 52 2.28 -1.34 -3.37
N GLU A 53 2.12 -0.94 -4.62
CA GLU A 53 3.19 -0.36 -5.44
C GLU A 53 2.99 1.15 -5.52
N LEU A 54 3.85 1.91 -4.83
CA LEU A 54 3.98 3.34 -4.98
C LEU A 54 4.83 3.61 -6.23
N ALA A 55 4.17 3.88 -7.36
CA ALA A 55 4.83 3.91 -8.66
C ALA A 55 5.18 5.31 -9.17
N ASP A 56 4.34 6.29 -8.86
CA ASP A 56 4.55 7.71 -9.18
C ASP A 56 3.87 8.54 -8.08
N VAL A 57 4.09 8.14 -6.82
CA VAL A 57 3.42 8.77 -5.67
C VAL A 57 4.30 9.87 -5.14
N CYS A 58 3.96 11.12 -5.48
CA CYS A 58 4.79 12.25 -5.09
C CYS A 58 4.46 12.83 -3.71
N PHE A 59 3.27 12.56 -3.20
CA PHE A 59 2.85 13.10 -1.91
C PHE A 59 1.79 12.21 -1.24
N VAL A 60 1.93 12.07 0.08
CA VAL A 60 0.99 11.37 0.96
C VAL A 60 0.72 12.24 2.18
N ASP A 61 -0.55 12.51 2.47
CA ASP A 61 -0.95 13.24 3.68
C ASP A 61 -0.88 12.35 4.94
N ALA A 62 -1.17 12.94 6.10
CA ALA A 62 -1.13 12.21 7.37
C ALA A 62 -2.10 11.02 7.41
N ALA A 63 -3.30 11.17 6.83
CA ALA A 63 -4.31 10.13 6.79
C ALA A 63 -3.90 8.97 5.87
N GLY A 64 -3.29 9.28 4.73
CA GLY A 64 -2.73 8.30 3.80
C GLY A 64 -1.57 7.53 4.42
N LYS A 65 -0.67 8.21 5.14
CA LYS A 65 0.43 7.56 5.87
C LYS A 65 -0.09 6.62 6.95
N LEU A 66 -1.12 7.02 7.70
CA LEU A 66 -1.78 6.16 8.68
C LEU A 66 -2.35 4.91 8.03
N LEU A 67 -3.10 5.06 6.93
CA LEU A 67 -3.65 3.94 6.18
C LEU A 67 -2.56 2.99 5.66
N LEU A 68 -1.49 3.51 5.05
CA LEU A 68 -0.39 2.68 4.57
C LEU A 68 0.32 1.96 5.74
N THR A 69 0.44 2.61 6.90
CA THR A 69 0.99 1.98 8.12
C THR A 69 0.09 0.84 8.60
N GLU A 70 -1.24 1.02 8.61
CA GLU A 70 -2.19 -0.04 8.94
C GLU A 70 -2.08 -1.22 7.96
N MET A 71 -2.00 -0.94 6.66
CA MET A 71 -1.82 -1.96 5.63
C MET A 71 -0.54 -2.76 5.85
N TYR A 72 0.58 -2.08 6.10
CA TYR A 72 1.86 -2.73 6.39
C TYR A 72 1.80 -3.60 7.66
N ARG A 73 1.06 -3.18 8.68
CA ARG A 73 0.85 -3.97 9.90
C ARG A 73 -0.01 -5.22 9.67
N ASP A 74 -0.93 -5.17 8.71
CA ASP A 74 -1.77 -6.30 8.27
C ASP A 74 -1.00 -7.25 7.34
N GLY A 75 0.31 -7.04 7.14
CA GLY A 75 1.17 -7.90 6.32
C GLY A 75 1.19 -7.54 4.83
N VAL A 76 0.61 -6.39 4.44
CA VAL A 76 0.71 -5.89 3.07
C VAL A 76 2.12 -5.36 2.81
N GLU A 77 2.75 -5.84 1.75
CA GLU A 77 4.06 -5.36 1.35
C GLU A 77 3.94 -3.98 0.69
N ILE A 78 4.78 -3.01 1.08
CA ILE A 78 4.83 -1.70 0.44
C ILE A 78 6.11 -1.60 -0.38
N VAL A 79 5.95 -1.47 -1.69
CA VAL A 79 7.03 -1.37 -2.66
C VAL A 79 7.02 0.01 -3.29
N ALA A 80 8.19 0.59 -3.47
CA ALA A 80 8.39 1.88 -4.13
C ALA A 80 9.40 1.71 -5.26
N ASN A 81 9.11 2.31 -6.43
CA ASN A 81 9.98 2.19 -7.61
C ASN A 81 10.82 3.44 -7.87
N ASP A 82 10.52 4.56 -7.21
CA ASP A 82 11.19 5.85 -7.35
C ASP A 82 11.70 6.38 -5.99
N CYS A 83 12.70 7.26 -6.00
CA CYS A 83 13.36 7.75 -4.78
C CYS A 83 12.40 8.46 -3.82
N LEU A 84 11.42 9.19 -4.36
CA LEU A 84 10.45 9.94 -3.56
C LEU A 84 9.47 9.00 -2.86
N ALA A 85 8.92 8.04 -3.60
CA ALA A 85 8.10 6.99 -2.99
C ALA A 85 8.89 6.10 -2.02
N ALA A 86 10.20 5.89 -2.24
CA ALA A 86 11.05 5.12 -1.34
C ALA A 86 11.17 5.81 0.02
N ALA A 87 11.36 7.13 0.05
CA ALA A 87 11.34 7.90 1.29
C ALA A 87 10.00 7.78 2.03
N ILE A 88 8.88 7.82 1.30
CA ILE A 88 7.54 7.60 1.86
C ILE A 88 7.41 6.20 2.47
N ARG A 89 7.83 5.16 1.74
CA ARG A 89 7.85 3.77 2.23
C ARG A 89 8.67 3.65 3.51
N ASP A 90 9.87 4.21 3.53
CA ASP A 90 10.77 4.11 4.68
C ASP A 90 10.19 4.80 5.92
N GLU A 91 9.52 5.94 5.75
CA GLU A 91 8.77 6.60 6.83
C GLU A 91 7.65 5.69 7.39
N ILE A 92 6.93 4.98 6.52
CA ILE A 92 5.85 4.06 6.93
C ILE A 92 6.42 2.87 7.71
N VAL A 93 7.53 2.29 7.24
CA VAL A 93 8.20 1.17 7.91
C VAL A 93 8.73 1.60 9.27
N ASP A 94 9.40 2.75 9.36
CA ASP A 94 9.93 3.29 10.61
C ASP A 94 8.80 3.60 11.61
N ARG A 95 7.72 4.27 11.17
CA ARG A 95 6.54 4.53 12.00
C ARG A 95 5.93 3.23 12.54
N SER A 96 5.75 2.24 11.68
CA SER A 96 5.23 0.93 12.09
C SER A 96 6.12 0.26 13.13
N ASN A 97 7.45 0.40 13.01
CA ASN A 97 8.39 -0.18 13.97
C ASN A 97 8.38 0.55 15.32
N ARG A 98 8.28 1.88 15.32
CA ARG A 98 8.17 2.69 16.55
C ARG A 98 6.91 2.35 17.34
N ASP A 99 5.77 2.21 16.66
CA ASP A 99 4.50 1.86 17.31
C ASP A 99 4.53 0.45 17.95
N ARG A 100 5.35 -0.47 17.44
CA ARG A 100 5.53 -1.80 18.03
C ARG A 100 6.40 -1.79 19.29
N ARG A 101 7.30 -0.82 19.44
CA ARG A 101 8.17 -0.69 20.62
C ARG A 101 7.51 0.04 21.79
N GLY A 102 6.47 0.83 21.54
CA GLY A 102 5.75 1.57 22.56
C GLY A 102 4.55 0.85 23.18
N ARG A 103 4.38 -0.45 22.90
CA ARG A 103 3.24 -1.27 23.37
C ARG A 103 3.75 -2.45 24.18
#